data_AF-A0A645AYB6-F1
#
_entry.id   AF-A0A645AYB6-F1
#
_cell.length_a   1.000
_cell.length_b   1.000
_cell.length_c   1.000
_cell.angle_alpha   90.00
_cell.angle_beta   90.00
_cell.angle_gamma   90.00
#
_symmetry.space_group_name_H-M   'P 1'
#
loop_
_entity.id
_entity.type
_entity.pdbx_description
1 polymer ?
#
loop_
_entity_poly.entity_id
_entity_poly.type
_entity_poly.pdbx_seq_one_letter_code
_entity_poly.pdbx_strand_id
1 'polypeptide(L)' 'MGSRYVGTVSMVDLVGVFVSLDGGIDCLCSYPKRGRPPRGARVTVRILGIDHDSNRIWGAITHMSTTR' A
#
# COMPACT_ATOMS: atom_id res chain seq x y z
N MET A 1 -0.63 -5.05 18.04
CA MET A 1 -0.69 -5.56 16.65
C MET A 1 -1.05 -4.38 15.74
N GLY A 2 -0.18 -4.04 14.79
CA GLY A 2 -0.24 -2.77 14.05
C GLY A 2 -1.51 -2.58 13.23
N SER A 3 -1.99 -1.34 13.19
CA SER A 3 -3.21 -0.94 12.48
C SER A 3 -3.13 -1.32 11.00
N ARG A 4 -4.21 -1.96 10.51
CA ARG A 4 -4.38 -2.32 9.11
C ARG A 4 -5.32 -1.32 8.46
N TYR A 5 -4.96 -0.87 7.27
CA TYR A 5 -5.73 0.11 6.52
C TYR A 5 -6.07 -0.47 5.16
N VAL A 6 -7.27 -0.15 4.68
CA VAL A 6 -7.70 -0.49 3.33
C VAL A 6 -7.33 0.67 2.42
N GLY A 7 -6.83 0.36 1.23
CA GLY A 7 -6.49 1.36 0.24
C GLY A 7 -6.59 0.83 -1.18
N THR A 8 -6.35 1.72 -2.13
CA THR A 8 -6.40 1.42 -3.57
C THR A 8 -5.03 1.61 -4.18
N VAL A 9 -4.58 0.66 -5.00
CA VAL A 9 -3.30 0.79 -5.71
C VAL A 9 -3.39 1.94 -6.70
N SER A 10 -2.68 3.04 -6.44
CA SER A 10 -2.68 4.24 -7.27
C SER A 10 -1.58 4.21 -8.34
N MET A 11 -0.43 3.64 -7.99
CA MET A 11 0.70 3.52 -8.89
C MET A 11 1.48 2.25 -8.58
N VAL A 12 2.08 1.68 -9.61
CA VAL A 12 3.09 0.66 -9.42
C VAL A 12 4.28 1.01 -10.27
N ASP A 13 5.47 1.05 -9.68
CA ASP A 13 6.71 1.44 -10.34
C ASP A 13 7.85 0.48 -10.00
N LEU A 14 9.09 0.75 -10.42
CA LEU A 14 10.22 -0.14 -10.13
C LEU A 14 10.59 -0.18 -8.63
N VAL A 15 10.20 0.83 -7.86
CA VAL A 15 10.56 0.99 -6.45
C VAL A 15 9.56 0.27 -5.54
N GLY A 16 8.29 0.19 -5.95
CA GLY A 16 7.26 -0.51 -5.21
C GLY A 16 5.84 -0.29 -5.73
N VAL A 17 4.89 -0.47 -4.82
CA VAL A 17 3.45 -0.30 -5.05
C VAL A 17 2.97 0.87 -4.18
N PHE A 18 2.50 1.94 -4.79
CA PHE A 18 1.85 3.03 -4.05
C PHE A 18 0.38 2.68 -3.84
N VAL A 19 -0.04 2.78 -2.58
CA VAL A 19 -1.41 2.53 -2.16
C VAL A 19 -1.96 3.80 -1.56
N SER A 20 -3.00 4.34 -2.18
CA SER A 20 -3.73 5.48 -1.65
C SER A 20 -4.66 5.02 -0.54
N LEU A 21 -4.47 5.59 0.65
CA LEU A 21 -5.28 5.37 1.84
C LEU A 21 -6.28 6.51 2.01
N ASP A 22 -7.35 6.25 2.76
CA ASP A 22 -8.32 7.27 3.12
C ASP A 22 -7.62 8.44 3.84
N GLY A 23 -7.98 9.68 3.48
CA GLY A 23 -7.33 10.89 3.99
C GLY A 23 -6.27 11.49 3.07
N GLY A 24 -6.11 10.98 1.84
CA GLY A 24 -5.20 11.56 0.84
C GLY A 24 -3.73 11.22 1.08
N ILE A 25 -3.47 10.11 1.77
CA ILE A 25 -2.13 9.66 2.14
C ILE A 25 -1.75 8.50 1.24
N ASP A 26 -0.60 8.59 0.58
CA ASP A 26 -0.04 7.48 -0.19
C ASP A 26 0.99 6.71 0.66
N CYS A 27 0.80 5.39 0.73
CA CYS A 27 1.70 4.47 1.41
C CYS A 27 2.53 3.71 0.37
N LEU A 28 3.86 3.82 0.45
CA LEU A 28 4.77 2.99 -0.34
C LEU A 28 4.80 1.58 0.23
N CYS A 29 4.36 0.61 -0.56
CA CYS A 29 4.35 -0.79 -0.19
C CYS A 29 5.39 -1.57 -0.99
N SER A 30 6.10 -2.47 -0.32
CA SER A 30 6.94 -3.44 -1.02
C SER A 30 6.09 -4.39 -1.85
N TYR A 31 6.68 -4.91 -2.92
CA TYR A 31 6.04 -5.90 -3.78
C TYR A 31 5.60 -7.14 -2.98
N PRO A 32 4.31 -7.54 -3.06
CA PRO A 32 3.87 -8.76 -2.42
C PRO A 32 4.44 -9.97 -3.16
N LYS A 33 4.79 -11.03 -2.41
CA LYS A 33 5.36 -12.28 -2.97
C LYS A 33 4.46 -12.97 -4.01
N ARG A 34 3.15 -12.69 -3.99
CA ARG A 34 2.14 -13.32 -4.85
C ARG A 34 1.91 -12.57 -6.18
N GLY A 35 2.77 -11.63 -6.53
CA GLY A 35 2.73 -10.90 -7.80
C GLY A 35 2.39 -9.43 -7.64
N ARG A 36 2.46 -8.69 -8.75
CA ARG A 36 2.24 -7.24 -8.80
C ARG A 36 0.73 -6.96 -8.85
N PRO A 37 0.14 -6.31 -7.82
CA PRO A 37 -1.27 -5.94 -7.88
C PRO A 37 -1.48 -4.90 -8.99
N PRO A 38 -2.57 -4.98 -9.77
CA PRO A 38 -2.85 -4.00 -10.81
C PRO A 38 -3.27 -2.66 -10.19
N ARG A 39 -3.07 -1.56 -10.93
CA ARG A 39 -3.61 -0.25 -10.56
C ARG A 39 -5.14 -0.34 -10.43
N GLY A 40 -5.69 0.27 -9.39
CA GLY A 40 -7.12 0.22 -9.06
C GLY A 40 -7.51 -0.96 -8.16
N ALA A 41 -6.61 -1.92 -7.88
CA ALA A 41 -6.90 -3.01 -6.97
C ALA A 41 -7.11 -2.50 -5.53
N ARG A 42 -8.12 -3.05 -4.84
CA ARG A 42 -8.33 -2.84 -3.40
C ARG A 42 -7.42 -3.76 -2.61
N VAL A 43 -6.64 -3.20 -1.69
CA VAL A 43 -5.66 -3.94 -0.89
C VAL A 43 -5.73 -3.55 0.59
N THR A 44 -5.29 -4.44 1.46
CA THR A 44 -5.11 -4.16 2.89
C THR A 44 -3.62 -4.03 3.20
N VAL A 45 -3.25 -2.85 3.68
CA VAL A 45 -1.87 -2.50 4.04
C VAL A 45 -1.71 -2.54 5.55
N ARG A 46 -0.62 -3.15 6.00
CA ARG A 46 -0.13 -3.00 7.37
C ARG A 46 0.98 -1.96 7.35
N ILE A 47 0.80 -0.87 8.11
CA ILE A 47 1.83 0.17 8.24
C ILE A 47 3.01 -0.40 9.02
N LEU A 48 4.21 -0.18 8.49
CA LEU A 48 5.47 -0.61 9.07
C LEU A 48 6.25 0.56 9.66
N GLY A 49 6.13 1.76 9.09
CA GLY A 49 6.76 2.97 9.60
C GLY A 49 6.16 4.23 9.00
N ILE A 50 6.30 5.31 9.76
CA ILE A 50 5.92 6.67 9.40
C ILE A 50 7.12 7.55 9.73
N ASP A 51 7.57 8.31 8.75
CA ASP A 51 8.55 9.37 8.90
C ASP A 51 7.81 10.70 8.75
N HIS A 52 7.72 11.45 9.85
CA HIS A 52 7.04 12.74 9.89
C HIS A 52 7.90 13.89 9.34
N ASP A 53 9.23 13.74 9.31
CA ASP A 53 10.14 14.77 8.81
C ASP A 53 10.07 14.84 7.28
N SER A 54 10.02 13.68 6.62
CA SER A 54 9.87 13.59 5.16
C SER A 54 8.44 13.31 4.69
N ASN A 55 7.49 13.23 5.62
CA ASN A 55 6.08 12.87 5.38
C ASN A 55 5.91 11.58 4.56
N ARG A 56 6.70 10.56 4.89
CA ARG A 56 6.72 9.27 4.19
C ARG A 56 6.10 8.18 5.04
N ILE A 57 5.24 7.38 4.42
CA ILE A 57 4.67 6.19 5.04
C ILE A 57 5.04 4.97 4.20
N TRP A 58 5.46 3.90 4.86
CA TRP A 58 5.67 2.62 4.20
C TRP A 58 5.02 1.46 4.94
N GLY A 59 4.69 0.43 4.16
CA GLY A 59 3.90 -0.68 4.63
C GLY A 59 4.12 -1.95 3.83
N ALA A 60 3.38 -2.98 4.21
CA ALA A 60 3.29 -4.22 3.46
C ALA A 60 1.84 -4.53 3.10
N ILE A 61 1.61 -4.92 1.85
CA ILE A 61 0.32 -5.46 1.41
C ILE A 61 0.16 -6.84 2.04
N THR A 62 -0.84 -6.97 2.91
CA THR A 62 -1.14 -8.21 3.63
C THR A 62 -2.29 -8.99 3.01
N HIS A 63 -3.19 -8.31 2.30
CA HIS A 63 -4.32 -8.91 1.61
C HIS A 63 -4.62 -8.15 0.33
N MET A 64 -5.00 -8.87 -0.73
CA MET A 64 -5.38 -8.31 -2.02
C MET A 64 -6.79 -8.76 -2.34
N SER A 65 -7.72 -7.82 -2.45
CA SER A 65 -9.08 -8.08 -2.92
C SER A 65 -9.14 -7.71 -4.39
N THR A 66 -8.66 -8.61 -5.25
CA THR A 66 -8.86 -8.48 -6.69
C THR A 66 -10.31 -8.83 -7.00
N THR A 67 -11.14 -7.83 -7.30
CA THR A 67 -12.37 -8.06 -8.07
C THR A 67 -11.93 -8.49 -9.47
N ARG A 68 -12.27 -9.73 -9.82
CA ARG A 68 -11.95 -10.36 -11.10
C ARG A 68 -12.82 -9.78 -12.22
#